data_AF-A0A6C9E7K5-F1
#
_entry.id   AF-A0A6C9E7K5-F1
#
_cell.length_a   1.000
_cell.length_b   1.000
_cell.length_c   1.000
_cell.angle_alpha   90.00
_cell.angle_beta   90.00
_cell.angle_gamma   90.00
#
_symmetry.space_group_name_H-M   'P 1'
#
loop_
_entity.id
_entity.type
_entity.pdbx_description
1 polymer ?
#
loop_
_entity_poly.entity_id
_entity_poly.type
_entity_poly.pdbx_seq_one_letter_code
_entity_poly.pdbx_strand_id
1 'polypeptide(L)'
;MNSELELLIKILFPSLSAIISLLGLKTGWTYKKDKLFTSRKNISEFSYQMYKSSEDPTFKKLAEDYGIAALTKDNTLTKKQRLILLNTTNPVSDIDNYSKCQSLISITTHKEIFAWNKKRYKYSIYRKLIKIITTLIYFMSSLIVALPFSYSVVVSAKMMEKINHLTTWQYFGLSSYFVVSGVAICFICLDKLSKIKIAERLIVSNRRLGDKCSGGTLAAES
;
A
#
# COMPACT_ATOMS: atom_id res chain seq x y z
N MET A 1 4.04 -34.28 27.73
CA MET A 1 4.24 -33.16 26.78
C MET A 1 2.88 -32.92 26.12
N ASN A 2 2.24 -31.79 26.42
CA ASN A 2 0.82 -31.57 26.09
C ASN A 2 0.65 -31.32 24.59
N SER A 3 -0.23 -32.07 23.93
CA SER A 3 -0.49 -32.00 22.48
C SER A 3 -0.80 -30.60 21.97
N GLU A 4 -1.39 -29.73 22.80
CA GLU A 4 -1.69 -28.33 22.49
C GLU A 4 -0.43 -27.46 22.32
N LEU A 5 0.64 -27.74 23.07
CA LEU A 5 1.91 -27.01 22.97
C LEU A 5 2.64 -27.35 21.66
N GLU A 6 2.62 -28.62 21.26
CA GLU A 6 3.13 -29.04 19.95
C GLU A 6 2.32 -28.43 18.81
N LEU A 7 0.98 -28.39 18.93
CA LEU A 7 0.09 -27.79 17.94
C LEU A 7 0.36 -26.28 17.78
N LEU A 8 0.58 -25.58 18.90
CA LEU A 8 1.07 -24.21 18.90
C LEU A 8 2.40 -24.14 18.13
N ILE A 9 3.47 -24.77 18.58
CA ILE A 9 4.80 -24.69 17.94
C ILE A 9 4.75 -24.95 16.42
N LYS A 10 3.95 -25.94 16.01
CA LYS A 10 3.78 -26.35 14.61
C LYS A 10 3.04 -25.31 13.75
N ILE A 11 2.18 -24.47 14.34
CA ILE A 11 1.50 -23.36 13.66
C ILE A 11 2.32 -22.05 13.76
N LEU A 12 2.99 -21.84 14.90
CA LEU A 12 3.72 -20.61 15.22
C LEU A 12 4.93 -20.42 14.29
N PHE A 13 5.78 -21.43 14.11
CA PHE A 13 6.99 -21.32 13.26
C PHE A 13 6.68 -20.95 11.79
N PRO A 14 5.74 -21.62 11.10
CA PRO A 14 5.37 -21.26 9.73
C PRO A 14 4.82 -19.84 9.60
N SER A 15 4.04 -19.39 10.58
CA SER A 15 3.46 -18.03 10.56
C SER A 15 4.52 -16.94 10.72
N LEU A 16 5.56 -17.15 11.52
CA LEU A 16 6.68 -16.22 11.66
C LEU A 16 7.49 -16.10 10.36
N SER A 17 7.77 -17.24 9.72
CA SER A 17 8.44 -17.28 8.41
C SER A 17 7.64 -16.51 7.34
N ALA A 18 6.31 -16.66 7.34
CA ALA A 18 5.42 -15.93 6.44
C ALA A 18 5.47 -14.41 6.68
N ILE A 19 5.51 -13.96 7.94
CA ILE A 19 5.62 -12.54 8.29
C ILE A 19 6.96 -11.95 7.82
N ILE A 20 8.08 -12.64 8.08
CA ILE A 20 9.41 -12.18 7.65
C ILE A 20 9.46 -12.08 6.12
N SER A 21 8.88 -13.05 5.43
CA SER A 21 8.79 -13.06 3.96
C SER A 21 7.95 -11.89 3.42
N LEU A 22 6.84 -11.54 4.08
CA LEU A 22 6.01 -10.39 3.74
C LEU A 22 6.76 -9.05 3.91
N LEU A 23 7.57 -8.93 4.98
CA LEU A 23 8.40 -7.74 5.22
C LEU A 23 9.51 -7.62 4.16
N GLY A 24 10.21 -8.72 3.84
CA GLY A 24 11.24 -8.74 2.79
C GLY A 24 10.70 -8.35 1.41
N LEU A 25 9.50 -8.82 1.06
CA LEU A 25 8.81 -8.46 -0.18
C LEU A 25 8.57 -6.94 -0.29
N LYS A 26 8.23 -6.28 0.83
CA LYS A 26 7.95 -4.84 0.88
C LYS A 26 9.22 -4.01 0.60
N THR A 27 10.35 -4.38 1.20
CA THR A 27 11.65 -3.74 0.96
C THR A 27 12.08 -3.90 -0.50
N GLY A 28 11.92 -5.10 -1.07
CA GLY A 28 12.18 -5.37 -2.48
C GLY A 28 11.35 -4.51 -3.44
N TRP A 29 10.10 -4.18 -3.08
CA TRP A 29 9.26 -3.28 -3.88
C TRP A 29 9.82 -1.85 -3.92
N THR A 30 10.17 -1.27 -2.77
CA THR A 30 10.72 0.10 -2.73
C THR A 30 11.98 0.22 -3.58
N TYR A 31 12.90 -0.74 -3.44
CA TYR A 31 14.12 -0.81 -4.26
C TYR A 31 13.82 -0.86 -5.77
N LYS A 32 12.78 -1.62 -6.17
CA LYS A 32 12.34 -1.68 -7.57
C LYS A 32 11.84 -0.32 -8.08
N LYS A 33 11.14 0.47 -7.26
CA LYS A 33 10.65 1.81 -7.65
C LYS A 33 11.80 2.78 -7.88
N ASP A 34 12.80 2.78 -7.00
CA ASP A 34 13.96 3.68 -7.14
C ASP A 34 14.83 3.28 -8.32
N LYS A 35 15.06 1.97 -8.52
CA LYS A 35 15.74 1.47 -9.72
C LYS A 35 15.02 1.89 -11.01
N LEU A 36 13.68 1.83 -11.03
CA LEU A 36 12.88 2.25 -12.17
C LEU A 36 12.99 3.76 -12.43
N PHE A 37 12.95 4.57 -11.37
CA PHE A 37 13.14 6.02 -11.47
C PHE A 37 14.52 6.36 -12.06
N THR A 38 15.59 5.84 -11.46
CA THR A 38 16.97 6.12 -11.89
C THR A 38 17.21 5.65 -13.32
N SER A 39 16.78 4.44 -13.67
CA SER A 39 16.92 3.92 -15.04
C SER A 39 16.24 4.82 -16.07
N ARG A 40 15.00 5.26 -15.81
CA ARG A 40 14.25 6.11 -16.73
C ARG A 40 14.80 7.53 -16.80
N LYS A 41 15.24 8.08 -15.66
CA LYS A 41 15.92 9.37 -15.59
C LYS A 41 17.17 9.37 -16.47
N ASN A 42 18.01 8.36 -16.32
CA ASN A 42 19.26 8.25 -17.10
C ASN A 42 18.98 8.15 -18.61
N ILE A 43 17.97 7.38 -19.02
CA ILE A 43 17.59 7.29 -20.45
C ILE A 43 17.05 8.63 -20.95
N SER A 44 16.26 9.34 -20.15
CA SER A 44 15.74 10.67 -20.48
C SER A 44 16.87 11.68 -20.70
N GLU A 45 17.81 11.75 -19.76
CA GLU A 45 18.98 12.64 -19.83
C GLU A 45 19.88 12.31 -21.02
N PHE A 46 20.17 11.02 -21.25
CA PHE A 46 20.96 10.57 -22.39
C PHE A 46 20.27 10.91 -23.73
N SER A 47 18.97 10.65 -23.85
CA SER A 47 18.21 10.98 -25.06
C SER A 47 18.22 12.49 -25.33
N TYR A 48 18.12 13.31 -24.28
CA TYR A 48 18.19 14.76 -24.43
C TYR A 48 19.58 15.25 -24.85
N GLN A 49 20.65 14.62 -24.35
CA GLN A 49 22.01 14.90 -24.81
C GLN A 49 22.19 14.53 -26.30
N MET A 50 21.66 13.39 -26.73
CA MET A 50 21.67 13.00 -28.15
C MET A 50 20.93 14.00 -29.03
N TYR A 51 19.79 14.52 -28.57
CA TYR A 51 19.07 15.60 -29.26
C TYR A 51 19.94 16.86 -29.42
N LYS A 52 20.65 17.29 -28.36
CA LYS A 52 21.54 18.46 -28.44
C LYS A 52 22.66 18.30 -29.48
N SER A 53 23.13 17.08 -29.70
CA SER A 53 24.23 16.81 -30.64
C SER A 53 23.77 16.54 -32.08
N SER A 54 22.55 16.01 -32.27
CA SER A 54 22.05 15.57 -33.58
C SER A 54 20.90 16.41 -34.14
N GLU A 55 20.29 17.26 -33.31
CA GLU A 55 19.05 18.01 -33.59
C GLU A 55 17.85 17.15 -34.04
N ASP A 56 17.93 15.82 -33.94
CA ASP A 56 16.84 14.92 -34.32
C ASP A 56 15.68 14.99 -33.30
N PRO A 57 14.47 15.43 -33.72
CA PRO A 57 13.32 15.58 -32.84
C PRO A 57 12.85 14.26 -32.21
N THR A 58 13.24 13.12 -32.77
CA THR A 58 12.95 11.79 -32.22
C THR A 58 13.55 11.62 -30.83
N PHE A 59 14.80 12.07 -30.64
CA PHE A 59 15.49 12.00 -29.34
C PHE A 59 14.86 12.93 -28.31
N LYS A 60 14.39 14.12 -28.73
CA LYS A 60 13.65 15.03 -27.85
C LYS A 60 12.37 14.38 -27.32
N LYS A 61 11.58 13.78 -28.22
CA LYS A 61 10.35 13.05 -27.85
C LYS A 61 10.64 11.88 -26.90
N LEU A 62 11.72 11.15 -27.15
CA LEU A 62 12.14 10.03 -26.30
C LEU A 62 12.53 10.52 -24.89
N ALA A 63 13.27 11.62 -24.82
CA ALA A 63 13.65 12.24 -23.55
C ALA A 63 12.41 12.63 -22.72
N GLU A 64 11.43 13.27 -23.35
CA GLU A 64 10.17 13.66 -22.71
C GLU A 64 9.38 12.43 -22.20
N ASP A 65 9.26 11.39 -23.03
CA ASP A 65 8.50 10.18 -22.68
C ASP A 65 9.12 9.42 -21.50
N TYR A 66 10.44 9.27 -21.48
CA TYR A 66 11.14 8.67 -20.34
C TYR A 66 11.13 9.56 -19.11
N GLY A 67 11.18 10.89 -19.27
CA GLY A 67 11.06 11.85 -18.16
C GLY A 67 9.71 11.73 -17.46
N ILE A 68 8.61 11.75 -18.22
CA ILE A 68 7.24 11.54 -17.71
C ILE A 68 7.12 10.15 -17.04
N ALA A 69 7.72 9.13 -17.63
CA ALA A 69 7.72 7.78 -17.06
C ALA A 69 8.54 7.69 -15.77
N ALA A 70 9.62 8.46 -15.62
CA ALA A 70 10.41 8.50 -14.39
C ALA A 70 9.58 9.10 -13.24
N LEU A 71 8.95 10.25 -13.47
CA LEU A 71 8.16 10.99 -12.46
C LEU A 71 7.06 10.14 -11.83
N THR A 72 6.37 9.33 -12.64
CA THR A 72 5.26 8.49 -12.17
C THR A 72 5.68 7.21 -11.45
N LYS A 73 6.96 6.80 -11.55
CA LYS A 73 7.54 5.58 -10.94
C LYS A 73 6.71 4.29 -11.16
N ASP A 74 5.93 4.24 -12.24
CA ASP A 74 5.02 3.15 -12.57
C ASP A 74 5.23 2.64 -14.01
N ASN A 75 5.40 1.33 -14.15
CA ASN A 75 5.62 0.66 -15.43
C ASN A 75 4.34 0.17 -16.13
N THR A 76 3.22 0.12 -15.42
CA THR A 76 1.91 -0.30 -15.92
C THR A 76 1.11 0.84 -16.56
N LEU A 77 1.40 2.09 -16.18
CA LEU A 77 0.70 3.25 -16.74
C LEU A 77 1.05 3.49 -18.21
N THR A 78 0.03 3.78 -19.00
CA THR A 78 0.20 4.29 -20.38
C THR A 78 0.63 5.77 -20.37
N LYS A 79 1.22 6.26 -21.47
CA LYS A 79 1.59 7.68 -21.61
C LYS A 79 0.42 8.63 -21.30
N LYS A 80 -0.78 8.33 -21.81
CA LYS A 80 -2.00 9.11 -21.56
C LYS A 80 -2.34 9.18 -20.06
N GLN A 81 -2.29 8.05 -19.35
CA GLN A 81 -2.55 8.01 -17.91
C GLN A 81 -1.50 8.76 -17.09
N ARG A 82 -0.23 8.68 -17.49
CA ARG A 82 0.84 9.45 -16.83
C ARG A 82 0.63 10.96 -16.97
N LEU A 83 0.22 11.41 -18.17
CA LEU A 83 -0.10 12.81 -18.41
C LEU A 83 -1.31 13.27 -17.60
N ILE A 84 -2.36 12.45 -17.49
CA ILE A 84 -3.50 12.74 -16.61
C ILE A 84 -3.05 12.94 -15.16
N LEU A 85 -2.16 12.07 -14.66
CA LEU A 85 -1.64 12.13 -13.30
C LEU A 85 -0.76 13.37 -13.06
N LEU A 86 0.00 13.81 -14.06
CA LEU A 86 0.82 15.02 -14.00
C LEU A 86 -0.02 16.31 -14.09
N ASN A 87 -1.23 16.23 -14.65
CA ASN A 87 -2.13 17.36 -14.82
C ASN A 87 -3.22 17.45 -13.74
N THR A 88 -3.10 16.70 -12.63
CA THR A 88 -4.03 16.88 -11.50
C THR A 88 -3.73 18.18 -10.74
N THR A 89 -4.64 18.60 -9.86
CA THR A 89 -4.46 19.86 -9.10
C THR A 89 -3.24 19.84 -8.19
N ASN A 90 -2.87 18.68 -7.67
CA ASN A 90 -1.67 18.52 -6.86
C ASN A 90 -0.89 17.28 -7.32
N PRO A 91 -0.13 17.40 -8.42
CA PRO A 91 0.48 16.24 -9.09
C PRO A 91 1.50 15.53 -8.19
N VAL A 92 2.26 16.26 -7.38
CA VAL A 92 3.23 15.67 -6.44
C VAL A 92 2.52 14.79 -5.42
N SER A 93 1.49 15.32 -4.74
CA SER A 93 0.75 14.55 -3.74
C SER A 93 -0.02 13.39 -4.37
N ASP A 94 -0.62 13.61 -5.54
CA ASP A 94 -1.46 12.62 -6.20
C ASP A 94 -0.65 11.45 -6.77
N ILE A 95 0.55 11.71 -7.32
CA ILE A 95 1.50 10.66 -7.73
C ILE A 95 1.88 9.79 -6.53
N ASP A 96 2.27 10.40 -5.43
CA ASP A 96 2.70 9.67 -4.23
C ASP A 96 1.55 8.85 -3.64
N ASN A 97 0.37 9.44 -3.53
CA ASN A 97 -0.83 8.79 -3.02
C ASN A 97 -1.28 7.65 -3.95
N TYR A 98 -1.26 7.87 -5.26
CA TYR A 98 -1.56 6.84 -6.25
C TYR A 98 -0.60 5.66 -6.11
N SER A 99 0.71 5.93 -6.01
CA SER A 99 1.73 4.88 -5.88
C SER A 99 1.57 3.99 -4.64
N LYS A 100 0.90 4.50 -3.59
CA LYS A 100 0.57 3.76 -2.35
C LYS A 100 -0.67 2.89 -2.51
N CYS A 101 -1.65 3.31 -3.33
CA CYS A 101 -2.95 2.65 -3.45
C CYS A 101 -3.31 2.16 -4.87
N GLN A 102 -2.34 2.09 -5.79
CA GLN A 102 -2.51 1.64 -7.18
C GLN A 102 -3.19 0.27 -7.35
N SER A 103 -3.17 -0.59 -6.32
CA SER A 103 -3.88 -1.88 -6.35
C SER A 103 -5.40 -1.74 -6.19
N LEU A 104 -5.88 -0.62 -5.63
CA LEU A 104 -7.28 -0.35 -5.34
C LEU A 104 -7.91 0.59 -6.36
N ILE A 105 -7.12 1.46 -6.99
CA ILE A 105 -7.60 2.49 -7.93
C ILE A 105 -6.98 2.33 -9.31
N SER A 106 -7.72 2.74 -10.33
CA SER A 106 -7.27 2.83 -11.72
C SER A 106 -7.43 4.25 -12.22
N ILE A 107 -6.57 4.64 -13.17
CA ILE A 107 -6.67 5.94 -13.85
C ILE A 107 -7.53 5.76 -15.10
N THR A 108 -8.64 6.49 -15.17
CA THR A 108 -9.58 6.48 -16.28
C THR A 108 -9.48 7.78 -17.08
N THR A 109 -9.74 7.67 -18.39
CA THR A 109 -9.70 8.81 -19.34
C THR A 109 -11.03 9.55 -19.46
N HIS A 110 -12.04 9.16 -18.67
CA HIS A 110 -13.39 9.76 -18.69
C HIS A 110 -13.56 10.80 -17.55
N LYS A 111 -14.77 11.33 -17.35
CA LYS A 111 -15.10 12.41 -16.37
C LYS A 111 -14.51 12.22 -14.96
N GLU A 112 -14.23 10.99 -14.53
CA GLU A 112 -13.55 10.70 -13.26
C GLU A 112 -12.09 10.29 -13.54
N ILE A 113 -11.12 11.06 -13.04
CA ILE A 113 -9.68 10.79 -13.22
C ILE A 113 -9.27 9.49 -12.52
N PHE A 114 -9.75 9.28 -11.30
CA PHE A 114 -9.51 8.07 -10.52
C PHE A 114 -10.80 7.31 -10.31
N ALA A 115 -10.77 6.00 -10.58
CA ALA A 115 -11.87 5.09 -10.37
C ALA A 115 -11.45 3.90 -9.50
N TRP A 116 -12.41 3.25 -8.85
CA TRP A 116 -12.15 1.99 -8.15
C TRP A 116 -11.87 0.89 -9.16
N ASN A 117 -10.74 0.20 -9.00
CA ASN A 117 -10.38 -0.91 -9.88
C ASN A 117 -11.37 -2.08 -9.76
N LYS A 118 -11.80 -2.39 -8.53
CA LYS A 118 -12.77 -3.46 -8.25
C LYS A 118 -14.17 -2.90 -8.02
N LYS A 119 -15.17 -3.46 -8.72
CA LYS A 119 -16.60 -3.07 -8.62
C LYS A 119 -17.12 -3.01 -7.18
N ARG A 120 -16.71 -3.95 -6.32
CA ARG A 120 -17.15 -4.02 -4.90
C ARG A 120 -16.81 -2.76 -4.10
N TYR A 121 -15.65 -2.15 -4.37
CA TYR A 121 -15.21 -0.94 -3.68
C TYR A 121 -15.97 0.32 -4.12
N LYS A 122 -16.78 0.26 -5.19
CA LYS A 122 -17.67 1.36 -5.58
C LYS A 122 -18.72 1.64 -4.49
N TYR A 123 -19.21 0.59 -3.82
CA TYR A 123 -20.22 0.70 -2.77
C TYR A 123 -19.64 1.24 -1.45
N SER A 124 -20.17 2.37 -0.98
CA SER A 124 -19.74 2.99 0.28
C SER A 124 -19.93 2.07 1.50
N ILE A 125 -21.03 1.30 1.52
CA ILE A 125 -21.32 0.33 2.59
C ILE A 125 -20.23 -0.75 2.67
N TYR A 126 -19.82 -1.30 1.53
CA TYR A 126 -18.76 -2.31 1.48
C TYR A 126 -17.43 -1.78 2.05
N ARG A 127 -17.06 -0.53 1.71
CA ARG A 127 -15.85 0.11 2.25
C ARG A 127 -15.95 0.33 3.76
N LYS A 128 -17.10 0.78 4.26
CA LYS A 128 -17.35 0.93 5.71
C LYS A 128 -17.24 -0.40 6.44
N LEU A 129 -17.85 -1.47 5.91
CA LEU A 129 -17.77 -2.82 6.49
C LEU A 129 -16.32 -3.33 6.55
N ILE A 130 -15.55 -3.19 5.46
CA ILE A 130 -14.13 -3.58 5.48
C ILE A 130 -13.35 -2.80 6.54
N LYS A 131 -13.59 -1.49 6.67
CA LYS A 131 -12.93 -0.67 7.68
C LYS A 131 -13.26 -1.14 9.09
N ILE A 132 -14.54 -1.44 9.37
CA ILE A 132 -14.99 -1.95 10.67
C ILE A 132 -14.33 -3.29 10.97
N ILE A 133 -14.42 -4.27 10.06
CA ILE A 133 -13.82 -5.60 10.25
C ILE A 133 -12.32 -5.49 10.46
N THR A 134 -11.63 -4.68 9.65
CA THR A 134 -10.17 -4.50 9.77
C THR A 134 -9.80 -3.81 11.09
N THR A 135 -10.64 -2.90 11.58
CA THR A 135 -10.45 -2.24 12.88
C THR A 135 -10.66 -3.22 14.03
N LEU A 136 -11.67 -4.09 13.97
CA LEU A 136 -11.88 -5.15 14.96
C LEU A 136 -10.68 -6.10 15.02
N ILE A 137 -10.17 -6.53 13.87
CA ILE A 137 -8.97 -7.37 13.80
C ILE A 137 -7.77 -6.64 14.41
N TYR A 138 -7.59 -5.34 14.12
CA TYR A 138 -6.53 -4.53 14.72
C TYR A 138 -6.60 -4.48 16.26
N PHE A 139 -7.79 -4.32 16.83
CA PHE A 139 -7.99 -4.36 18.28
C PHE A 139 -7.67 -5.75 18.86
N MET A 140 -8.17 -6.82 18.24
CA MET A 140 -7.87 -8.19 18.68
C MET A 140 -6.38 -8.51 18.62
N SER A 141 -5.68 -8.07 17.56
CA SER A 141 -4.23 -8.24 17.45
C SER A 141 -3.47 -7.44 18.49
N SER A 142 -3.95 -6.25 18.85
CA SER A 142 -3.35 -5.45 19.92
C SER A 142 -3.50 -6.13 21.30
N LEU A 143 -4.64 -6.79 21.54
CA LEU A 143 -4.83 -7.62 22.73
C LEU A 143 -3.85 -8.80 22.74
N ILE A 144 -3.61 -9.45 21.60
CA ILE A 144 -2.62 -10.54 21.48
C ILE A 144 -1.20 -10.07 21.86
N VAL A 145 -0.81 -8.86 21.46
CA VAL A 145 0.49 -8.27 21.86
C VAL A 145 0.56 -8.01 23.36
N ALA A 146 -0.56 -7.66 23.99
CA ALA A 146 -0.63 -7.41 25.43
C ALA A 146 -0.61 -8.70 26.27
N LEU A 147 -1.03 -9.84 25.71
CA LEU A 147 -1.16 -11.11 26.43
C LEU A 147 0.08 -11.53 27.22
N PRO A 148 1.32 -11.48 26.68
CA PRO A 148 2.50 -11.88 27.45
C PRO A 148 2.74 -11.02 28.70
N PHE A 149 2.29 -9.76 28.70
CA PHE A 149 2.49 -8.83 29.80
C PHE A 149 1.37 -8.89 30.83
N SER A 150 0.15 -9.28 30.41
CA SER A 150 -1.04 -9.31 31.26
C SER A 150 -1.59 -10.72 31.48
N TYR A 151 -0.79 -11.77 31.24
CA TYR A 151 -1.28 -13.15 31.29
C TYR A 151 -1.84 -13.53 32.67
N SER A 152 -1.28 -13.00 33.76
CA SER A 152 -1.75 -13.24 35.14
C SER A 152 -3.17 -12.73 35.42
N VAL A 153 -3.64 -11.75 34.63
CA VAL A 153 -4.98 -11.15 34.78
C VAL A 153 -5.97 -11.72 33.78
N VAL A 154 -5.49 -12.05 32.57
CA VAL A 154 -6.36 -12.39 31.42
C VAL A 154 -6.54 -13.90 31.26
N VAL A 155 -5.57 -14.71 31.70
CA VAL A 155 -5.52 -16.14 31.44
C VAL A 155 -6.08 -16.93 32.63
N SER A 156 -6.85 -17.98 32.35
CA SER A 156 -7.42 -18.84 33.40
C SER A 156 -6.34 -19.51 34.26
N ALA A 157 -6.68 -19.82 35.52
CA ALA A 157 -5.76 -20.46 36.47
C ALA A 157 -5.10 -21.75 35.92
N LYS A 158 -5.86 -22.56 35.18
CA LYS A 158 -5.36 -23.80 34.54
C LYS A 158 -4.31 -23.54 33.45
N MET A 159 -4.41 -22.44 32.71
CA MET A 159 -3.40 -22.08 31.71
C MET A 159 -2.20 -21.37 32.34
N MET A 160 -2.42 -20.59 33.39
CA MET A 160 -1.35 -19.93 34.15
C MET A 160 -0.41 -20.96 34.79
N GLU A 161 -0.95 -22.04 35.37
CA GLU A 161 -0.15 -23.14 35.89
C GLU A 161 0.71 -23.80 34.80
N LYS A 162 0.14 -24.06 33.62
CA LYS A 162 0.88 -24.58 32.45
C LYS A 162 1.99 -23.63 31.99
N ILE A 163 1.76 -22.31 32.02
CA ILE A 163 2.75 -21.29 31.62
C ILE A 163 3.88 -21.23 32.64
N ASN A 164 3.58 -21.32 33.94
CA ASN A 164 4.59 -21.29 35.01
C ASN A 164 5.50 -22.53 35.01
N HIS A 165 5.06 -23.64 34.42
CA HIS A 165 5.89 -24.83 34.19
C HIS A 165 6.80 -24.73 32.95
N LEU A 166 6.71 -23.67 32.15
CA LEU A 166 7.61 -23.46 31.02
C LEU A 166 8.99 -23.02 31.51
N THR A 167 10.03 -23.48 30.82
CA THR A 167 11.37 -22.92 31.03
C THR A 167 11.41 -21.45 30.59
N THR A 168 12.28 -20.65 31.19
CA THR A 168 12.45 -19.22 30.87
C THR A 168 12.63 -18.98 29.36
N TRP A 169 13.36 -19.86 28.68
CA TRP A 169 13.57 -19.78 27.22
C TRP A 169 12.30 -20.07 26.41
N GLN A 170 11.48 -21.04 26.84
CA GLN A 170 10.20 -21.32 26.19
C GLN A 170 9.20 -20.18 26.38
N TYR A 171 9.16 -19.60 27.58
CA TYR A 171 8.32 -18.42 27.86
C TYR A 171 8.75 -17.21 27.02
N PHE A 172 10.06 -16.94 26.92
CA PHE A 172 10.59 -15.87 26.08
C PHE A 172 10.25 -16.08 24.60
N GLY A 173 10.42 -17.31 24.09
CA GLY A 173 10.06 -17.67 22.72
C GLY A 173 8.57 -17.47 22.42
N LEU A 174 7.70 -17.93 23.33
CA LEU A 174 6.24 -17.77 23.21
C LEU A 174 5.82 -16.29 23.28
N SER A 175 6.42 -15.52 24.18
CA SER A 175 6.14 -14.09 24.37
C SER A 175 6.58 -13.27 23.15
N SER A 176 7.81 -13.48 22.69
CA SER A 176 8.35 -12.85 21.48
C SER A 176 7.46 -13.14 20.27
N TYR A 177 7.00 -14.39 20.14
CA TYR A 177 6.08 -14.75 19.07
C TYR A 177 4.78 -13.92 19.09
N PHE A 178 4.09 -13.85 20.23
CA PHE A 178 2.81 -13.13 20.32
C PHE A 178 2.98 -11.64 20.01
N VAL A 179 4.08 -11.05 20.46
CA VAL A 179 4.43 -9.66 20.16
C VAL A 179 4.68 -9.48 18.66
N VAL A 180 5.57 -10.27 18.06
CA VAL A 180 5.93 -10.11 16.63
C VAL A 180 4.73 -10.37 15.72
N SER A 181 3.98 -11.45 15.96
CA SER A 181 2.80 -11.80 15.17
C SER A 181 1.68 -10.77 15.32
N GLY A 182 1.38 -10.32 16.53
CA GLY A 182 0.37 -9.29 16.78
C GLY A 182 0.75 -7.95 16.14
N VAL A 183 2.00 -7.49 16.29
CA VAL A 183 2.51 -6.27 15.65
C VAL A 183 2.43 -6.36 14.12
N ALA A 184 2.78 -7.51 13.54
CA ALA A 184 2.70 -7.71 12.10
C ALA A 184 1.26 -7.61 11.57
N ILE A 185 0.30 -8.26 12.25
CA ILE A 185 -1.11 -8.17 11.87
C ILE A 185 -1.64 -6.74 12.03
N CYS A 186 -1.26 -6.05 13.12
CA CYS A 186 -1.59 -4.64 13.32
C CYS A 186 -1.09 -3.76 12.17
N PHE A 187 0.16 -3.97 11.73
CA PHE A 187 0.73 -3.23 10.61
C PHE A 187 0.01 -3.50 9.29
N ILE A 188 -0.34 -4.75 8.99
CA ILE A 188 -1.12 -5.11 7.80
C ILE A 188 -2.50 -4.45 7.82
N CYS A 189 -3.16 -4.44 8.97
CA CYS A 189 -4.46 -3.79 9.14
C CYS A 189 -4.37 -2.27 8.91
N LEU A 190 -3.38 -1.61 9.52
CA LEU A 190 -3.14 -0.18 9.35
C LEU A 190 -2.80 0.18 7.90
N ASP A 191 -1.94 -0.59 7.24
CA ASP A 191 -1.59 -0.40 5.83
C ASP A 191 -2.83 -0.50 4.92
N LYS A 192 -3.68 -1.51 5.14
CA LYS A 192 -4.93 -1.69 4.40
C LYS A 192 -5.92 -0.52 4.64
N LEU A 193 -6.10 -0.10 5.89
CA LEU A 193 -6.97 1.03 6.25
C LEU A 193 -6.47 2.33 5.62
N SER A 194 -5.17 2.59 5.71
CA SER A 194 -4.51 3.75 5.12
C SER A 194 -4.72 3.81 3.61
N LYS A 195 -4.47 2.70 2.89
CA LYS A 195 -4.67 2.61 1.44
C LYS A 195 -6.11 2.89 1.02
N ILE A 196 -7.11 2.36 1.73
CA ILE A 196 -8.53 2.62 1.44
C ILE A 196 -8.86 4.10 1.65
N LYS A 197 -8.37 4.70 2.75
CA LYS A 197 -8.61 6.12 3.07
C LYS A 197 -7.96 7.06 2.05
N ILE A 198 -6.73 6.77 1.63
CA ILE A 198 -6.01 7.53 0.59
C ILE A 198 -6.75 7.42 -0.74
N ALA A 199 -7.16 6.21 -1.15
CA ALA A 199 -7.91 5.98 -2.37
C ALA A 199 -9.24 6.75 -2.40
N GLU A 200 -10.01 6.74 -1.31
CA GLU A 200 -11.24 7.53 -1.20
C GLU A 200 -10.97 9.03 -1.35
N ARG A 201 -9.93 9.55 -0.68
CA ARG A 201 -9.55 10.96 -0.78
C ARG A 201 -9.17 11.35 -2.20
N LEU A 202 -8.36 10.54 -2.89
CA LEU A 202 -7.97 10.78 -4.28
C LEU A 202 -9.16 10.85 -5.22
N ILE A 203 -10.09 9.90 -5.11
CA ILE A 203 -11.30 9.87 -5.94
C ILE A 203 -12.18 11.09 -5.66
N VAL A 204 -12.43 11.42 -4.39
CA VAL A 204 -13.32 12.54 -4.03
C VAL A 204 -12.74 13.90 -4.40
N SER A 205 -11.43 14.12 -4.17
CA SER A 205 -10.75 15.38 -4.50
C SER A 205 -10.76 15.67 -5.99
N ASN A 206 -10.54 14.64 -6.81
CA ASN A 206 -10.46 14.79 -8.27
C ASN A 206 -11.81 14.67 -8.99
N ARG A 207 -12.86 14.12 -8.35
CA ARG A 207 -14.23 14.13 -8.89
C ARG A 207 -14.79 15.54 -9.04
N ARG A 208 -14.49 16.43 -8.08
CA ARG A 208 -14.96 17.83 -8.07
C ARG A 208 -14.38 18.69 -9.20
N LEU A 209 -13.37 18.20 -9.91
CA LEU A 209 -12.71 18.91 -11.01
C LEU A 209 -13.31 18.54 -12.37
N GLY A 210 -13.76 17.29 -12.54
CA GLY A 210 -14.50 16.87 -13.74
C GLY A 210 -15.77 17.70 -13.96
N ASP A 211 -16.43 18.13 -12.88
CA ASP A 211 -17.60 19.00 -12.93
C ASP A 211 -17.23 20.46 -13.26
N LYS A 212 -16.07 20.95 -12.81
CA LYS A 212 -15.59 22.31 -13.16
C LYS A 212 -15.08 22.42 -14.59
N CYS A 213 -14.40 21.41 -15.12
CA CYS A 213 -13.93 21.38 -16.51
C CYS A 213 -15.05 21.09 -17.52
N SER A 214 -16.16 20.48 -17.12
CA SER A 214 -17.33 20.27 -18.00
C SER A 214 -18.34 21.42 -18.00
N GLY A 215 -18.25 22.34 -17.03
CA GLY A 215 -19.02 23.60 -17.03
C GLY A 215 -18.38 24.75 -17.81
N GLY A 216 -17.12 24.61 -18.25
CA GLY A 216 -16.38 25.66 -18.96
C GLY A 216 -16.50 25.64 -20.49
N THR A 217 -17.10 24.59 -21.07
CA THR A 217 -17.18 24.41 -22.54
C THR A 217 -18.47 24.93 -23.18
N LEU A 218 -19.34 25.63 -22.44
CA LEU A 218 -20.57 26.26 -22.98
C LEU A 218 -20.56 27.79 -22.96
N ALA A 219 -19.43 28.43 -22.67
CA ALA A 219 -19.32 29.89 -22.60
C ALA A 219 -18.19 30.47 -23.48
N ALA A 220 -17.86 29.79 -24.58
CA ALA A 220 -16.87 30.25 -25.56
C ALA A 220 -17.37 30.16 -27.02
N GLU A 221 -18.69 30.21 -27.21
CA GLU A 221 -19.33 30.48 -28.50
C GLU A 221 -20.53 31.41 -28.25
N SER A 222 -20.25 32.71 -28.10
CA SER A 222 -21.18 33.82 -28.36
C SER A 222 -20.40 35.10 -28.55
#